data_AF-A0A0H3N211-F1
#
_entry.id   AF-A0A0H3N211-F1
#
_cell.length_a   1.000
_cell.length_b   1.000
_cell.length_c   1.000
_cell.angle_alpha   90.00
_cell.angle_beta   90.00
_cell.angle_gamma   90.00
#
_symmetry.space_group_name_H-M   'P 1'
#
loop_
_entity.id
_entity.type
_entity.pdbx_description
1 polymer ?
#
loop_
_entity_poly.entity_id
_entity_poly.type
_entity_poly.pdbx_seq_one_letter_code
_entity_poly.pdbx_strand_id
1 'polypeptide(L)'
;MNIEKMVEIGLLFEQYKELLTDKQKEIVALYYEEDYSLGEISENLNVSRQGVYDTLKRSEKILRDYEEKLHLVSKIQEQEKNIKIIKDKIIDIKEDLLHNRDCANLIPKLENIEDVCREMIK
;
A
#
# COMPACT_ATOMS: atom_id res chain seq x y z
N MET A 1 -14.53 -6.66 12.89
CA MET A 1 -13.93 -6.13 11.64
C MET A 1 -12.73 -7.01 11.30
N ASN A 2 -12.53 -7.41 10.03
CA ASN A 2 -11.34 -8.20 9.66
C ASN A 2 -10.14 -7.25 9.49
N ILE A 3 -9.01 -7.55 10.13
CA ILE A 3 -7.75 -6.77 10.03
C ILE A 3 -7.31 -6.65 8.57
N GLU A 4 -7.47 -7.71 7.77
CA GLU A 4 -7.11 -7.70 6.35
C GLU A 4 -7.86 -6.60 5.59
N LYS A 5 -9.15 -6.42 5.89
CA LYS A 5 -9.98 -5.38 5.28
C LYS A 5 -9.57 -3.98 5.74
N MET A 6 -9.15 -3.82 7.00
CA MET A 6 -8.66 -2.53 7.50
C MET A 6 -7.40 -2.11 6.76
N VAL A 7 -6.45 -3.04 6.61
CA VAL A 7 -5.20 -2.80 5.89
C VAL A 7 -5.47 -2.53 4.41
N GLU A 8 -6.29 -3.36 3.76
CA GLU A 8 -6.67 -3.19 2.35
C GLU A 8 -7.27 -1.80 2.11
N ILE A 9 -8.34 -1.44 2.83
CA ILE A 9 -9.02 -0.17 2.61
C ILE A 9 -8.15 1.02 3.01
N GLY A 10 -7.33 0.91 4.07
CA GLY A 10 -6.39 1.96 4.45
C GLY A 10 -5.38 2.29 3.35
N LEU A 11 -4.78 1.27 2.75
CA LEU A 11 -3.84 1.44 1.63
C LEU A 11 -4.52 2.07 0.40
N LEU A 12 -5.70 1.56 0.06
CA LEU A 12 -6.48 2.11 -1.05
C LEU A 12 -6.89 3.56 -0.78
N PHE A 13 -7.28 3.87 0.44
CA PHE A 13 -7.69 5.21 0.83
C PHE A 13 -6.53 6.19 0.71
N GLU A 14 -5.35 5.86 1.24
CA GLU A 14 -4.18 6.73 1.11
C GLU A 14 -3.88 7.09 -0.35
N GLN A 15 -4.03 6.09 -1.23
CA GLN A 15 -3.73 6.25 -2.65
C GLN A 15 -4.81 6.98 -3.45
N TYR A 16 -6.08 6.85 -3.07
CA TYR A 16 -7.22 7.29 -3.89
C TYR A 16 -8.16 8.29 -3.19
N LYS A 17 -7.88 8.71 -1.95
CA LYS A 17 -8.76 9.60 -1.15
C LYS A 17 -9.12 10.92 -1.85
N GLU A 18 -8.22 11.45 -2.68
CA GLU A 18 -8.47 12.71 -3.41
C GLU A 18 -9.45 12.55 -4.60
N LEU A 19 -9.82 11.32 -4.96
CA LEU A 19 -10.83 11.04 -5.99
C LEU A 19 -12.24 10.87 -5.40
N LEU A 20 -12.34 10.79 -4.07
CA LEU A 20 -13.62 10.70 -3.37
C LEU A 20 -14.26 12.08 -3.22
N THR A 21 -15.57 12.12 -3.03
CA THR A 21 -16.23 13.36 -2.60
C THR A 21 -15.82 13.70 -1.16
N ASP A 22 -15.88 14.97 -0.77
CA ASP A 22 -15.53 15.41 0.59
C ASP A 22 -16.24 14.59 1.66
N LYS A 23 -17.53 14.28 1.47
CA LYS A 23 -18.30 13.49 2.43
C LYS A 23 -17.86 12.04 2.53
N GLN A 24 -17.51 11.43 1.40
CA GLN A 24 -16.97 10.08 1.37
C GLN A 24 -15.61 10.02 2.05
N LYS A 25 -14.74 10.98 1.73
CA LYS A 25 -13.39 11.11 2.30
C LYS A 25 -13.44 11.27 3.82
N GLU A 26 -14.26 12.20 4.31
CA GLU A 26 -14.46 12.46 5.74
C GLU A 26 -14.94 11.22 6.49
N ILE A 27 -15.96 10.52 5.98
CA ILE A 27 -16.49 9.31 6.64
C ILE A 27 -15.48 8.17 6.66
N VAL A 28 -14.73 7.97 5.56
CA VAL A 28 -13.71 6.91 5.48
C VAL A 28 -12.54 7.22 6.41
N ALA A 29 -12.06 8.47 6.45
CA ALA A 29 -10.98 8.90 7.34
C ALA A 29 -11.35 8.71 8.82
N LEU A 30 -12.53 9.20 9.24
CA LEU A 30 -12.99 9.02 10.62
C LEU A 30 -13.06 7.53 11.01
N TYR A 31 -13.47 6.66 10.09
CA TYR A 31 -13.62 5.24 10.39
C TYR A 31 -12.29 4.44 10.36
N TYR A 32 -11.44 4.67 9.35
CA TYR A 32 -10.25 3.85 9.12
C TYR A 32 -8.96 4.46 9.68
N GLU A 33 -8.88 5.78 9.84
CA GLU A 33 -7.70 6.48 10.36
C GLU A 33 -7.88 6.88 11.83
N GLU A 34 -9.07 7.37 12.19
CA GLU A 34 -9.35 7.89 13.55
C GLU A 34 -10.07 6.87 14.46
N ASP A 35 -10.37 5.66 13.95
CA ASP A 35 -11.03 4.56 14.67
C ASP A 35 -12.41 4.92 15.28
N TYR A 36 -13.13 5.88 14.68
CA TYR A 36 -14.50 6.21 15.11
C TYR A 36 -15.46 5.08 14.74
N SER A 37 -16.36 4.76 15.65
CA SER A 37 -17.51 3.91 15.37
C SER A 37 -18.54 4.61 14.47
N LEU A 38 -19.38 3.83 13.79
CA LEU A 38 -20.48 4.38 12.98
C LEU A 38 -21.44 5.27 13.79
N GLY A 39 -21.55 5.05 15.10
CA GLY A 39 -22.36 5.87 16.00
C GLY A 39 -21.72 7.23 16.24
N GLU A 40 -20.44 7.25 16.58
CA GLU A 40 -19.67 8.49 16.78
C GLU A 40 -19.64 9.34 15.50
N ILE A 41 -19.48 8.72 14.33
CA ILE A 41 -19.55 9.42 13.03
C ILE A 41 -20.96 9.97 12.78
N SER A 42 -21.99 9.18 13.09
CA SER A 42 -23.40 9.58 12.91
C SER A 42 -23.73 10.82 13.74
N GLU A 43 -23.29 10.85 15.00
CA GLU A 43 -23.45 11.99 15.90
C GLU A 43 -22.63 13.20 15.44
N ASN A 44 -21.34 13.01 15.15
CA ASN A 44 -20.43 14.08 14.76
C ASN A 44 -20.88 14.78 13.46
N LEU A 45 -21.39 14.01 12.50
CA LEU A 45 -21.77 14.51 11.18
C LEU A 45 -23.28 14.79 11.04
N ASN A 46 -24.06 14.58 12.10
CA ASN A 46 -25.51 14.72 12.14
C ASN A 46 -26.22 14.02 10.96
N VAL A 47 -25.81 12.78 10.68
CA VAL A 47 -26.39 11.90 9.65
C VAL A 47 -26.84 10.61 10.31
N SER A 48 -27.74 9.85 9.68
CA SER A 48 -28.17 8.57 10.24
C SER A 48 -27.02 7.55 10.23
N ARG A 49 -26.97 6.67 11.24
CA ARG A 49 -26.01 5.55 11.30
C ARG A 49 -26.06 4.67 10.04
N GLN A 50 -27.25 4.50 9.46
CA GLN A 50 -27.42 3.79 8.18
C GLN A 50 -26.78 4.57 7.02
N GLY A 51 -26.95 5.89 6.98
CA GLY A 51 -26.31 6.75 5.98
C GLY A 51 -24.79 6.70 6.05
N VAL A 52 -24.20 6.66 7.25
CA VAL A 52 -22.76 6.44 7.44
C VAL A 52 -22.35 5.09 6.87
N TYR A 53 -23.06 4.01 7.26
CA TYR A 53 -22.76 2.65 6.81
C TYR A 53 -22.81 2.52 5.28
N ASP A 54 -23.87 3.03 4.65
CA ASP A 54 -24.06 2.96 3.21
C ASP A 54 -23.00 3.78 2.46
N THR A 55 -22.64 4.95 2.99
CA THR A 55 -21.58 5.78 2.41
C THR A 55 -20.23 5.09 2.51
N LEU A 56 -19.88 4.56 3.69
CA LEU A 56 -18.65 3.82 3.91
C LEU A 56 -18.54 2.62 2.95
N LYS A 57 -19.62 1.82 2.82
CA LYS A 57 -19.66 0.68 1.91
C LYS A 57 -19.52 1.07 0.44
N ARG A 58 -20.11 2.18 0.04
CA ARG A 58 -19.99 2.69 -1.33
C ARG A 58 -18.58 3.20 -1.61
N SER A 59 -17.97 3.92 -0.66
CA SER A 59 -16.59 4.38 -0.76
C SER A 59 -15.61 3.22 -0.86
N GLU A 60 -15.76 2.18 -0.03
CA GLU A 60 -14.96 0.95 -0.11
C GLU A 60 -15.01 0.32 -1.51
N LYS A 61 -16.20 0.30 -2.14
CA LYS A 61 -16.36 -0.21 -3.49
C LYS A 61 -15.66 0.68 -4.52
N ILE A 62 -15.84 2.00 -4.42
CA ILE A 62 -15.20 2.97 -5.33
C ILE A 62 -13.68 2.86 -5.27
N LEU A 63 -13.11 2.75 -4.07
CA LEU A 63 -11.68 2.56 -3.86
C LEU A 63 -11.15 1.28 -4.52
N ARG A 64 -11.86 0.16 -4.38
CA ARG A 64 -11.52 -1.09 -5.08
C ARG A 64 -11.66 -0.97 -6.59
N ASP A 65 -12.72 -0.33 -7.08
CA ASP A 65 -12.95 -0.09 -8.50
C ASP A 65 -11.83 0.79 -9.11
N TYR A 66 -11.23 1.71 -8.33
CA TYR A 66 -10.05 2.47 -8.75
C TYR A 66 -8.81 1.59 -8.84
N GLU A 67 -8.53 0.76 -7.84
CA GLU A 67 -7.37 -0.14 -7.89
C GLU A 67 -7.48 -1.15 -9.02
N GLU A 68 -8.66 -1.70 -9.28
CA GLU A 68 -8.89 -2.61 -10.41
C GLU A 68 -8.53 -1.98 -11.76
N LYS A 69 -8.65 -0.65 -11.88
CA LYS A 69 -8.39 0.08 -13.14
C LYS A 69 -6.98 0.68 -13.21
N LEU A 70 -6.45 1.12 -12.09
CA LEU A 70 -5.22 1.93 -12.03
C LEU A 70 -4.01 1.13 -11.53
N HIS A 71 -4.25 0.11 -10.71
CA HIS A 71 -3.23 -0.77 -10.14
C HIS A 71 -2.11 -0.02 -9.39
N LEU A 72 -2.39 1.14 -8.78
CA LEU A 72 -1.32 1.94 -8.18
C LEU A 72 -0.80 1.32 -6.89
N VAL A 73 -1.69 0.80 -6.03
CA VAL A 73 -1.27 0.19 -4.76
C VAL A 73 -0.46 -1.08 -5.04
N SER A 74 -0.93 -1.95 -5.93
CA SER A 74 -0.19 -3.16 -6.32
C SER A 74 1.18 -2.84 -6.94
N LYS A 75 1.27 -1.83 -7.80
CA LYS A 75 2.56 -1.36 -8.36
C LYS A 75 3.51 -0.84 -7.29
N ILE A 76 3.03 -0.05 -6.33
CA ILE A 76 3.85 0.44 -5.22
C ILE A 76 4.38 -0.73 -4.39
N GLN A 77 3.53 -1.70 -4.05
CA GLN A 77 3.93 -2.89 -3.30
C GLN A 77 4.98 -3.73 -4.05
N GLU A 78 4.83 -3.86 -5.37
CA GLU A 78 5.81 -4.53 -6.22
C GLU A 78 7.16 -3.79 -6.23
N GLN A 79 7.13 -2.47 -6.34
CA GLN A 79 8.34 -1.64 -6.26
C GLN A 79 9.03 -1.78 -4.90
N GLU A 80 8.29 -1.70 -3.79
CA GLU A 80 8.82 -1.89 -2.44
C GLU A 80 9.47 -3.26 -2.26
N LYS A 81 8.83 -4.30 -2.79
CA LYS A 81 9.38 -5.67 -2.78
C LYS A 81 10.71 -5.73 -3.54
N ASN A 82 10.77 -5.15 -4.74
CA ASN A 82 11.99 -5.17 -5.56
C ASN A 82 13.13 -4.36 -4.90
N ILE A 83 12.82 -3.20 -4.33
CA ILE A 83 13.79 -2.40 -3.55
C ILE A 83 14.32 -3.21 -2.36
N LYS A 84 13.46 -3.93 -1.65
CA LYS A 84 13.88 -4.79 -0.54
C LYS A 84 14.83 -5.89 -1.01
N ILE A 85 14.51 -6.57 -2.12
CA ILE A 85 15.38 -7.60 -2.72
C ILE A 85 16.76 -7.02 -3.06
N ILE A 86 16.80 -5.84 -3.69
CA ILE A 86 18.07 -5.16 -4.03
C ILE A 86 18.86 -4.86 -2.76
N LYS A 87 18.21 -4.30 -1.73
CA LYS A 87 18.85 -3.97 -0.45
C LYS A 87 19.45 -5.20 0.22
N ASP A 88 18.71 -6.31 0.26
CA ASP A 88 19.17 -7.56 0.88
C ASP A 88 20.39 -8.12 0.13
N LYS A 89 20.40 -8.04 -1.20
CA LYS A 89 21.57 -8.44 -2.03
C LYS A 89 22.79 -7.54 -1.83
N ILE A 90 22.59 -6.24 -1.66
CA ILE A 90 23.69 -5.32 -1.35
C ILE A 90 24.32 -5.65 0.01
N ILE A 91 23.50 -6.01 1.01
CA ILE A 91 23.99 -6.43 2.33
C ILE A 91 24.83 -7.70 2.18
N ASP A 92 24.33 -8.70 1.45
CA ASP A 92 25.03 -9.96 1.19
C ASP A 92 26.38 -9.75 0.45
N ILE A 93 26.41 -8.88 -0.58
CA ILE A 93 27.66 -8.49 -1.25
C ILE A 93 28.63 -7.80 -0.29
N LYS A 94 28.13 -6.91 0.57
CA LYS A 94 28.96 -6.20 1.55
C LYS A 94 29.57 -7.17 2.56
N GLU A 95 28.81 -8.16 3.01
CA GLU A 95 29.31 -9.20 3.92
C GLU A 95 30.40 -10.04 3.24
N ASP A 96 30.20 -10.45 1.99
CA ASP A 96 31.23 -11.18 1.23
C ASP A 96 32.51 -10.37 1.05
N LEU A 97 32.40 -9.07 0.72
CA LEU A 97 33.56 -8.18 0.57
C LEU A 97 34.35 -7.99 1.88
N LEU A 98 33.68 -8.07 3.02
CA LEU A 98 34.34 -7.96 4.33
C LEU A 98 35.10 -9.24 4.71
N HIS A 99 34.64 -10.41 4.26
CA HIS A 99 35.17 -11.71 4.67
C HIS A 99 36.01 -12.41 3.60
N ASN A 100 35.93 -11.99 2.34
CA ASN A 100 36.57 -12.66 1.21
C ASN A 100 37.29 -11.66 0.29
N ARG A 101 38.55 -11.97 -0.11
CA ARG A 101 39.32 -11.12 -1.04
C ARG A 101 39.07 -11.49 -2.50
N ASP A 102 38.43 -12.62 -2.77
CA ASP A 102 38.06 -13.04 -4.12
C ASP A 102 36.71 -12.43 -4.52
N CYS A 103 36.75 -11.57 -5.54
CA CYS A 103 35.58 -10.87 -6.04
C CYS A 103 34.84 -11.64 -7.14
N ALA A 104 35.34 -12.81 -7.58
CA ALA A 104 34.73 -13.57 -8.68
C ALA A 104 33.27 -13.98 -8.37
N ASN A 105 32.99 -14.31 -7.11
CA ASN A 105 31.65 -14.71 -6.66
C ASN A 105 30.65 -13.53 -6.58
N LEU A 106 31.12 -12.28 -6.74
CA LEU A 106 30.27 -11.09 -6.70
C LEU A 106 29.63 -10.79 -8.06
N ILE A 107 30.26 -11.22 -9.17
CA ILE A 107 29.75 -10.96 -10.52
C ILE A 107 28.32 -11.51 -10.69
N PRO A 108 28.01 -12.78 -10.34
CA PRO A 108 26.64 -13.30 -10.47
C PRO A 108 25.64 -12.58 -9.56
N LYS A 109 26.07 -12.09 -8.39
CA LYS A 109 25.22 -11.33 -7.46
C LYS A 109 24.86 -9.96 -8.03
N LEU A 110 25.81 -9.30 -8.69
CA LEU A 110 25.62 -8.02 -9.37
C LEU A 110 24.74 -8.18 -10.61
N GLU A 111 24.98 -9.19 -11.45
CA GLU A 111 24.13 -9.50 -12.61
C GLU A 111 22.67 -9.69 -12.20
N ASN A 112 22.44 -10.38 -11.07
CA ASN A 112 21.09 -10.55 -10.58
C ASN A 112 20.44 -9.25 -10.06
N ILE A 113 21.22 -8.32 -9.48
CA ILE A 113 20.71 -6.98 -9.14
C ILE A 113 20.34 -6.24 -10.43
N GLU A 114 21.18 -6.32 -11.47
CA GLU A 114 20.87 -5.69 -12.76
C GLU A 114 19.58 -6.24 -13.36
N ASP A 115 19.34 -7.55 -13.29
CA ASP A 115 18.11 -8.17 -13.76
C ASP A 115 16.86 -7.64 -13.03
N VAL A 116 16.91 -7.57 -11.69
CA VAL A 116 15.80 -6.99 -10.89
C VAL A 116 15.58 -5.52 -11.27
N CYS A 117 16.64 -4.74 -11.45
CA CYS A 117 16.53 -3.35 -11.90
C CYS A 117 15.90 -3.23 -13.29
N ARG A 118 16.24 -4.14 -14.23
CA ARG A 118 15.65 -4.17 -15.58
C ARG A 118 14.16 -4.50 -15.54
N GLU A 119 13.73 -5.39 -14.66
CA GLU A 119 12.32 -5.72 -14.49
C GLU A 119 11.51 -4.55 -13.94
N MET A 120 12.09 -3.74 -13.03
CA MET A 120 11.43 -2.54 -12.47
C MET A 120 11.16 -1.42 -13.49
N ILE A 121 11.84 -1.41 -14.64
CA ILE A 121 11.76 -0.35 -15.66
C ILE A 121 10.77 -0.72 -16.79
N LYS A 122 10.30 -1.97 -16.84
CA LYS A 122 9.33 -2.43 -17.83
C LYS A 122 7.90 -2.07 -17.42
#